data_AF-A0AAN6PBE2-F1
#
_entry.id   AF-A0AAN6PBE2-F1
#
_cell.length_a   1.000
_cell.length_b   1.000
_cell.length_c   1.000
_cell.angle_alpha   90.00
_cell.angle_beta   90.00
_cell.angle_gamma   90.00
#
_symmetry.space_group_name_H-M   'P 1'
#
loop_
_entity.id
_entity.type
_entity.pdbx_description
1 polymer ?
#
loop_
_entity_poly.entity_id
_entity_poly.type
_entity_poly.pdbx_seq_one_letter_code
_entity_poly.pdbx_strand_id
1 'polypeptide(L)'
;MSHRSFMSKHREGELCHEEGERVRERAAIENTTPYKKREWSKSMLDFYADYKKLEPEVAKTRRAYYSYQNACVSFKRMTAEQHDHAAELANKWEQAAYRAASARAEFQEKYPDAYNHPNDPGHLKAIKGHMGGKENANTEVIKHRAAAEKIRTPPKYAPPRDFKRRSTRSLCSAAGIGDILDIGDD
;
A
#
# COMPACT_ATOMS: atom_id res chain seq x y z
N MET A 1 -13.83 47.69 72.10
CA MET A 1 -13.23 46.35 72.16
C MET A 1 -12.39 46.15 70.92
N SER A 2 -11.09 45.94 71.13
CA SER A 2 -10.02 45.80 70.14
C SER A 2 -9.83 44.32 69.79
N HIS A 3 -9.68 43.97 68.51
CA HIS A 3 -9.10 42.71 68.00
C HIS A 3 -8.36 43.07 66.69
N ARG A 4 -7.03 43.11 66.74
CA ARG A 4 -6.07 42.09 66.25
C ARG A 4 -5.94 42.05 64.71
N SER A 5 -4.75 42.41 64.21
CA SER A 5 -3.77 41.45 63.66
C SER A 5 -3.84 41.47 62.12
N PHE A 6 -2.80 41.45 61.29
CA PHE A 6 -1.39 41.13 61.44
C PHE A 6 -0.64 41.71 60.23
N MET A 7 0.68 41.78 60.37
CA MET A 7 1.62 42.37 59.43
C MET A 7 1.83 41.54 58.15
N SER A 8 2.48 42.22 57.19
CA SER A 8 3.52 41.68 56.31
C SER A 8 3.06 40.86 55.12
N LYS A 9 3.23 41.43 53.93
CA LYS A 9 3.74 40.75 52.71
C LYS A 9 3.92 41.77 51.57
N HIS A 10 4.92 42.62 51.71
CA HIS A 10 5.58 43.30 50.58
C HIS A 10 7.00 42.75 50.51
N ARG A 11 7.27 41.78 49.62
CA ARG A 11 8.60 41.45 49.01
C ARG A 11 8.70 40.01 48.47
N GLU A 12 7.77 39.53 47.66
CA GLU A 12 8.02 38.26 46.92
C GLU A 12 7.49 38.30 45.48
N GLY A 13 7.26 39.49 44.90
CA GLY A 13 6.69 39.64 43.56
C GLY A 13 7.65 39.98 42.42
N GLU A 14 8.85 40.50 42.72
CA GLU A 14 9.68 41.14 41.67
C GLU A 14 10.90 40.33 41.23
N LEU A 15 11.22 39.19 41.87
CA LEU A 15 12.39 38.39 41.50
C LEU A 15 12.10 37.27 40.48
N CYS A 16 10.84 37.01 40.14
CA CYS A 16 10.49 35.95 39.18
C CYS A 16 10.43 36.42 37.71
N HIS A 17 10.50 37.72 37.44
CA HIS A 17 10.40 38.24 36.07
C HIS A 17 11.76 38.41 35.37
N GLU A 18 12.84 38.67 36.10
CA GLU A 18 14.17 38.91 35.49
C GLU A 18 14.97 37.64 35.16
N GLU A 19 14.67 36.50 35.78
CA GLU A 19 15.25 35.21 35.36
C GLU A 19 14.51 34.61 34.16
N GLY A 20 13.22 34.89 34.02
CA GLY A 20 12.41 34.43 32.87
C GLY A 20 12.84 35.07 31.55
N GLU A 21 13.26 36.34 31.55
CA GLU A 21 13.75 37.01 30.34
C GLU A 21 15.19 36.63 30.00
N ARG A 22 16.08 36.44 30.99
CA ARG A 22 17.46 36.00 30.73
C ARG A 22 17.55 34.55 30.22
N VAL A 23 16.62 33.67 30.59
CA VAL A 23 16.53 32.31 30.04
C VAL A 23 15.95 32.30 28.63
N ARG A 24 15.03 33.23 28.30
CA ARG A 24 14.51 33.39 26.94
C ARG A 24 15.51 34.05 25.98
N GLU A 25 16.37 34.94 26.49
CA GLU A 25 17.42 35.57 25.68
C GLU A 25 18.63 34.64 25.47
N ARG A 26 18.95 33.76 26.44
CA ARG A 26 19.99 32.72 26.25
C ARG A 26 19.57 31.53 25.37
N ALA A 27 18.28 31.24 25.24
CA ALA A 27 17.77 30.22 24.32
C ALA A 27 17.63 30.74 22.86
N ALA A 28 17.80 32.04 22.62
CA ALA A 28 17.72 32.65 21.30
C ALA A 28 19.09 32.78 20.59
N ILE A 29 20.17 32.29 21.21
CA ILE A 29 21.53 32.30 20.66
C ILE A 29 22.07 30.86 20.59
N GLU A 30 21.24 29.90 20.18
CA GLU A 30 21.72 28.62 19.66
C GLU A 30 21.20 28.45 18.23
N ASN A 31 22.08 28.81 17.27
CA ASN A 31 22.00 28.44 15.86
C ASN A 31 20.86 29.03 15.01
N THR A 32 20.70 30.35 15.02
CA THR A 32 20.11 31.08 13.88
C THR A 32 21.16 31.54 12.88
N THR A 33 22.16 30.69 12.57
CA THR A 33 22.77 30.84 11.25
C THR A 33 21.67 30.45 10.27
N PRO A 34 21.20 31.35 9.37
CA PRO A 34 20.32 30.92 8.30
C PRO A 34 21.07 29.82 7.57
N TYR A 35 20.53 28.60 7.61
CA TYR A 35 21.15 27.42 7.05
C TYR A 35 21.59 27.79 5.64
N LYS A 36 22.90 27.96 5.41
CA LYS A 36 23.41 28.20 4.07
C LYS A 36 22.90 27.02 3.27
N LYS A 37 22.08 27.26 2.23
CA LYS A 37 21.79 26.24 1.22
C LYS A 37 23.15 25.67 0.83
N ARG A 38 23.50 24.49 1.33
CA ARG A 38 24.75 23.84 0.95
C ARG A 38 24.64 23.70 -0.56
N GLU A 39 25.56 24.35 -1.26
CA GLU A 39 25.64 24.18 -2.70
C GLU A 39 25.91 22.70 -2.95
N TRP A 40 24.94 22.03 -3.57
CA TRP A 40 25.10 20.63 -3.94
C TRP A 40 26.27 20.54 -4.91
N SER A 41 27.14 19.56 -4.68
CA SER A 41 28.22 19.29 -5.61
C SER A 41 27.65 18.90 -6.97
N LYS A 42 28.45 19.08 -8.04
CA LYS A 42 28.05 18.67 -9.39
C LYS A 42 27.60 17.20 -9.43
N SER A 43 28.32 16.31 -8.74
CA SER A 43 27.97 14.89 -8.70
C SER A 43 26.63 14.62 -8.00
N MET A 44 26.27 15.40 -6.97
CA MET A 44 24.95 15.33 -6.34
C MET A 44 23.86 15.83 -7.29
N LEU A 45 24.10 16.94 -8.00
CA LEU A 45 23.14 17.47 -8.98
C LEU A 45 22.90 16.48 -10.13
N ASP A 46 23.95 15.83 -10.61
CA ASP A 46 23.86 14.83 -11.67
C ASP A 46 23.03 13.61 -11.20
N PHE A 47 23.35 13.07 -10.01
CA PHE A 47 22.61 11.93 -9.45
C PHE A 47 21.15 12.28 -9.13
N TYR A 48 20.92 13.51 -8.65
CA TYR A 48 19.58 14.05 -8.44
C TYR A 48 18.79 14.10 -9.75
N ALA A 49 19.40 14.67 -10.79
CA ALA A 49 18.78 14.75 -12.11
C ALA A 49 18.43 13.36 -12.66
N ASP A 50 19.29 12.36 -12.42
CA ASP A 50 19.08 11.00 -12.91
C ASP A 50 17.88 10.32 -12.27
N TYR A 51 17.75 10.30 -10.93
CA TYR A 51 16.57 9.69 -10.33
C TYR A 51 15.30 10.53 -10.56
N LYS A 52 15.40 11.86 -10.70
CA LYS A 52 14.23 12.70 -11.01
C LYS A 52 13.61 12.40 -12.37
N LYS A 53 14.40 11.90 -13.34
CA LYS A 53 13.89 11.42 -14.63
C LYS A 53 12.97 10.19 -14.49
N LEU A 54 13.03 9.47 -13.38
CA LEU A 54 12.18 8.30 -13.12
C LEU A 54 10.77 8.68 -12.63
N GLU A 55 10.58 9.85 -12.01
CA GLU A 55 9.27 10.26 -11.49
C GLU A 55 8.19 10.37 -12.58
N PRO A 56 8.45 10.97 -13.76
CA PRO A 56 7.51 10.95 -14.87
C PRO A 56 7.14 9.54 -15.33
N GLU A 57 8.07 8.58 -15.26
CA GLU A 57 7.80 7.18 -15.64
C GLU A 57 6.76 6.57 -14.70
N VAL A 58 6.92 6.74 -13.37
CA VAL A 58 5.94 6.28 -12.37
C VAL A 58 4.56 6.88 -12.64
N ALA A 59 4.49 8.19 -12.90
CA ALA A 59 3.24 8.87 -13.19
C ALA A 59 2.58 8.34 -14.48
N LYS A 60 3.38 8.11 -15.52
CA LYS A 60 2.93 7.57 -16.81
C LYS A 60 2.35 6.16 -16.67
N THR A 61 3.08 5.24 -16.04
CA THR A 61 2.64 3.85 -15.87
C THR A 61 1.42 3.75 -14.96
N ARG A 62 1.40 4.54 -13.87
CA ARG A 62 0.23 4.62 -12.99
C ARG A 62 -1.01 5.12 -13.73
N ARG A 63 -0.86 6.18 -14.52
CA ARG A 63 -1.95 6.72 -15.34
C ARG A 63 -2.45 5.68 -16.34
N ALA A 64 -1.56 4.98 -17.04
CA ALA A 64 -1.94 3.94 -17.99
C ALA A 64 -2.80 2.85 -17.32
N TYR A 65 -2.42 2.38 -16.13
CA TYR A 65 -3.22 1.41 -15.36
C TYR A 65 -4.63 1.94 -15.05
N TYR A 66 -4.74 3.12 -14.41
CA TYR A 66 -6.04 3.67 -14.03
C TYR A 66 -6.90 4.08 -15.22
N SER A 67 -6.31 4.59 -16.30
CA SER A 67 -7.03 4.88 -17.54
C SER A 67 -7.63 3.61 -18.14
N TYR A 68 -6.88 2.49 -18.13
CA TYR A 68 -7.40 1.20 -18.58
C TYR A 68 -8.53 0.68 -17.68
N GLN A 69 -8.35 0.74 -16.36
CA GLN A 69 -9.39 0.34 -15.39
C GLN A 69 -10.69 1.15 -15.57
N ASN A 70 -10.57 2.47 -15.77
CA ASN A 70 -11.73 3.34 -15.97
C ASN A 70 -12.44 3.09 -17.31
N ALA A 71 -11.72 2.61 -18.33
CA ALA A 71 -12.30 2.26 -19.62
C ALA A 71 -13.00 0.87 -19.59
N CYS A 72 -12.71 0.03 -18.60
CA CYS A 72 -13.33 -1.28 -18.46
C CYS A 72 -14.74 -1.15 -17.85
N VAL A 73 -15.68 -1.95 -18.36
CA VAL A 73 -17.11 -1.91 -17.98
C VAL A 73 -17.33 -2.27 -16.50
N SER A 74 -16.55 -3.21 -15.97
CA SER A 74 -16.40 -3.50 -14.52
C SER A 74 -15.42 -4.65 -14.33
N PHE A 75 -14.75 -4.73 -13.19
CA PHE A 75 -13.84 -5.83 -12.86
C PHE A 75 -14.46 -7.23 -13.04
N LYS A 76 -15.73 -7.42 -12.64
CA LYS A 76 -16.42 -8.72 -12.71
C LYS A 76 -16.79 -9.18 -14.12
N ARG A 77 -16.79 -8.27 -15.10
CA ARG A 77 -17.17 -8.53 -16.49
C ARG A 77 -15.96 -8.55 -17.43
N MET A 78 -14.75 -8.42 -16.88
CA MET A 78 -13.53 -8.53 -17.67
C MET A 78 -13.30 -9.97 -18.10
N THR A 79 -12.77 -10.15 -19.32
CA THR A 79 -12.26 -11.45 -19.78
C THR A 79 -10.92 -11.78 -19.12
N ALA A 80 -10.45 -13.01 -19.26
CA ALA A 80 -9.14 -13.41 -18.76
C ALA A 80 -8.00 -12.58 -19.40
N GLU A 81 -8.08 -12.31 -20.71
CA GLU A 81 -7.12 -11.50 -21.46
C GLU A 81 -7.12 -10.05 -20.97
N GLN A 82 -8.31 -9.51 -20.66
CA GLN A 82 -8.42 -8.16 -20.11
C GLN A 82 -7.83 -8.07 -18.70
N HIS A 83 -7.99 -9.11 -17.88
CA HIS A 83 -7.35 -9.19 -16.57
C HIS A 83 -5.83 -9.29 -16.69
N ASP A 84 -5.30 -10.12 -17.60
CA ASP A 84 -3.87 -10.21 -17.82
C ASP A 84 -3.27 -8.90 -18.30
N HIS A 85 -3.93 -8.20 -19.22
CA HIS A 85 -3.46 -6.89 -19.66
C HIS A 85 -3.44 -5.85 -18.53
N ALA A 86 -4.47 -5.84 -17.67
CA ALA A 86 -4.44 -5.02 -16.45
C ALA A 86 -3.28 -5.40 -15.52
N ALA A 87 -3.00 -6.69 -15.35
CA ALA A 87 -1.87 -7.15 -14.55
C ALA A 87 -0.52 -6.71 -15.14
N GLU A 88 -0.36 -6.73 -16.46
CA GLU A 88 0.84 -6.23 -17.12
C GLU A 88 1.05 -4.73 -16.89
N LEU A 89 -0.01 -3.93 -17.00
CA LEU A 89 0.03 -2.49 -16.73
C LEU A 89 0.36 -2.20 -15.26
N ALA A 90 -0.24 -2.96 -14.33
CA ALA A 90 0.06 -2.86 -12.90
C ALA A 90 1.52 -3.26 -12.62
N ASN A 91 2.04 -4.30 -13.25
CA ASN A 91 3.43 -4.74 -13.11
C ASN A 91 4.43 -3.69 -13.64
N LYS A 92 4.11 -3.02 -14.77
CA LYS A 92 4.92 -1.89 -15.25
C LYS A 92 4.95 -0.73 -14.25
N TRP A 93 3.80 -0.43 -13.62
CA TRP A 93 3.74 0.57 -12.57
C TRP A 93 4.54 0.17 -11.32
N GLU A 94 4.42 -1.09 -10.89
CA GLU A 94 5.21 -1.64 -9.79
C GLU A 94 6.72 -1.45 -10.02
N GLN A 95 7.21 -1.88 -11.19
CA GLN A 95 8.63 -1.80 -11.55
C GLN A 95 9.14 -0.37 -11.64
N ALA A 96 8.34 0.56 -12.18
CA ALA A 96 8.70 1.98 -12.22
C ALA A 96 8.78 2.56 -10.79
N ALA A 97 7.79 2.25 -9.94
CA ALA A 97 7.75 2.73 -8.56
C ALA A 97 8.93 2.20 -7.74
N TYR A 98 9.27 0.91 -7.90
CA TYR A 98 10.44 0.31 -7.26
C TYR A 98 11.75 1.00 -7.71
N ARG A 99 11.97 1.16 -9.01
CA ARG A 99 13.18 1.83 -9.54
C ARG A 99 13.32 3.25 -9.01
N ALA A 100 12.23 4.03 -8.98
CA ALA A 100 12.25 5.39 -8.43
C ALA A 100 12.53 5.42 -6.92
N ALA A 101 11.97 4.47 -6.15
CA ALA A 101 12.24 4.34 -4.72
C ALA A 101 13.72 3.98 -4.46
N SER A 102 14.24 2.97 -5.16
CA SER A 102 15.63 2.52 -5.02
C SER A 102 16.62 3.61 -5.38
N ALA A 103 16.45 4.28 -6.53
CA ALA A 103 17.36 5.34 -6.94
C ALA A 103 17.38 6.54 -5.95
N ARG A 104 16.23 6.86 -5.35
CA ARG A 104 16.16 7.89 -4.31
C ARG A 104 16.77 7.42 -2.98
N ALA A 105 16.66 6.14 -2.64
CA ALA A 105 17.32 5.55 -1.47
C ALA A 105 18.84 5.53 -1.65
N GLU A 106 19.34 5.16 -2.83
CA GLU A 106 20.78 5.21 -3.18
C GLU A 106 21.33 6.64 -3.09
N PHE A 107 20.56 7.64 -3.54
CA PHE A 107 20.96 9.05 -3.39
C PHE A 107 21.10 9.43 -1.91
N GLN A 108 20.14 9.02 -1.07
CA GLN A 108 20.16 9.28 0.37
C GLN A 108 21.35 8.59 1.06
N GLU A 109 21.66 7.36 0.66
CA GLU A 109 22.79 6.59 1.20
C GLU A 109 24.13 7.21 0.80
N LYS A 110 24.26 7.63 -0.46
CA LYS A 110 25.51 8.22 -0.99
C LYS A 110 25.76 9.63 -0.47
N TYR A 111 24.70 10.39 -0.23
CA TYR A 111 24.79 11.79 0.23
C TYR A 111 23.92 12.01 1.47
N PRO A 112 24.25 11.40 2.63
CA PRO A 112 23.44 11.50 3.84
C PRO A 112 23.33 12.96 4.33
N ASP A 113 24.42 13.71 4.18
CA ASP A 113 24.55 15.11 4.56
C ASP A 113 23.87 16.09 3.60
N ALA A 114 23.39 15.62 2.44
CA ALA A 114 22.56 16.43 1.55
C ALA A 114 21.26 16.87 2.24
N TYR A 115 20.89 16.20 3.33
CA TYR A 115 19.57 16.24 3.94
C TYR A 115 19.58 16.35 5.47
N ASN A 116 20.67 16.79 6.10
CA ASN A 116 20.67 17.13 7.53
C ASN A 116 19.87 18.43 7.82
N HIS A 117 18.73 18.61 7.16
CA HIS A 117 17.75 19.62 7.52
C HIS A 117 16.59 18.92 8.24
N PRO A 118 16.40 19.14 9.56
CA PRO A 118 15.32 18.49 10.33
C PRO A 118 13.91 18.76 9.79
N ASN A 119 13.76 19.74 8.89
CA ASN A 119 12.51 20.08 8.20
C ASN A 119 12.39 19.59 6.75
N ASP A 120 13.29 18.71 6.25
CA ASP A 120 13.16 18.14 4.90
C ASP A 120 12.83 16.62 4.90
N PRO A 121 11.65 16.22 5.41
CA PRO A 121 11.15 14.85 5.28
C PRO A 121 10.80 14.47 3.84
N GLY A 122 11.07 15.33 2.85
CA GLY A 122 10.62 15.18 1.46
C GLY A 122 11.14 13.90 0.80
N HIS A 123 12.40 13.51 1.05
CA HIS A 123 12.99 12.33 0.42
C HIS A 123 12.49 11.02 1.03
N LEU A 124 12.51 10.89 2.35
CA LEU A 124 11.95 9.71 3.03
C LEU A 124 10.44 9.58 2.78
N LYS A 125 9.69 10.68 2.79
CA LYS A 125 8.25 10.68 2.46
C LYS A 125 8.02 10.24 1.02
N ALA A 126 8.84 10.68 0.07
CA ALA A 126 8.73 10.27 -1.33
C ALA A 126 9.13 8.80 -1.54
N ILE A 127 10.19 8.31 -0.88
CA ILE A 127 10.56 6.89 -0.90
C ILE A 127 9.38 6.05 -0.38
N LYS A 128 8.82 6.41 0.79
CA LYS A 128 7.62 5.76 1.33
C LYS A 128 6.44 5.83 0.35
N GLY A 129 6.24 6.97 -0.30
CA GLY A 129 5.19 7.15 -1.31
C GLY A 129 5.37 6.23 -2.53
N HIS A 130 6.60 6.10 -3.04
CA HIS A 130 6.90 5.19 -4.14
C HIS A 130 6.76 3.72 -3.72
N MET A 131 7.24 3.36 -2.53
CA MET A 131 7.09 1.99 -1.98
C MET A 131 5.62 1.62 -1.76
N GLY A 132 4.80 2.52 -1.21
CA GLY A 132 3.36 2.30 -1.10
C GLY A 132 2.69 2.18 -2.49
N GLY A 133 3.15 2.97 -3.47
CA GLY A 133 2.73 2.81 -4.86
C GLY A 133 3.08 1.44 -5.45
N LYS A 134 4.29 0.94 -5.15
CA LYS A 134 4.75 -0.40 -5.55
C LYS A 134 3.91 -1.50 -4.91
N GLU A 135 3.64 -1.43 -3.61
CA GLU A 135 2.82 -2.41 -2.89
C GLU A 135 1.38 -2.45 -3.43
N ASN A 136 0.79 -1.29 -3.68
CA ASN A 136 -0.53 -1.17 -4.28
C ASN A 136 -0.55 -1.79 -5.69
N ALA A 137 0.43 -1.47 -6.53
CA ALA A 137 0.54 -2.03 -7.87
C ALA A 137 0.66 -3.57 -7.84
N ASN A 138 1.52 -4.11 -6.97
CA ASN A 138 1.68 -5.56 -6.80
C ASN A 138 0.39 -6.24 -6.32
N THR A 139 -0.36 -5.60 -5.42
CA THR A 139 -1.67 -6.10 -4.98
C THR A 139 -2.64 -6.23 -6.16
N GLU A 140 -2.67 -5.23 -7.05
CA GLU A 140 -3.48 -5.28 -8.27
C GLU A 140 -2.99 -6.35 -9.25
N VAL A 141 -1.67 -6.56 -9.41
CA VAL A 141 -1.11 -7.67 -10.22
C VAL A 141 -1.64 -9.02 -9.73
N ILE A 142 -1.52 -9.30 -8.43
CA ILE A 142 -1.96 -10.56 -7.82
C ILE A 142 -3.47 -10.76 -8.03
N LYS A 143 -4.25 -9.72 -7.74
CA LYS A 143 -5.71 -9.71 -7.90
C LYS A 143 -6.14 -10.00 -9.33
N HIS A 144 -5.52 -9.36 -10.32
CA HIS A 144 -5.86 -9.54 -11.72
C HIS A 144 -5.45 -10.93 -12.23
N ARG A 145 -4.26 -11.41 -11.88
CA ARG A 145 -3.82 -12.78 -12.25
C ARG A 145 -4.71 -13.86 -11.65
N ALA A 146 -5.08 -13.72 -10.37
CA ALA A 146 -5.99 -14.65 -9.72
C ALA A 146 -7.38 -14.68 -10.38
N ALA A 147 -7.87 -13.52 -10.82
CA ALA A 147 -9.13 -13.43 -11.55
C ALA A 147 -9.05 -14.06 -12.96
N ALA A 148 -7.97 -13.80 -13.70
CA ALA A 148 -7.71 -14.42 -15.00
C ALA A 148 -7.65 -15.95 -14.89
N GLU A 149 -6.92 -16.46 -13.89
CA GLU A 149 -6.81 -17.90 -13.63
C GLU A 149 -8.17 -18.52 -13.33
N LYS A 150 -8.96 -17.91 -12.44
CA LYS A 150 -10.31 -18.41 -12.09
C LYS A 150 -11.25 -18.48 -13.30
N ILE A 151 -11.10 -17.60 -14.28
CA ILE A 151 -11.88 -17.61 -15.52
C ILE A 151 -11.42 -18.77 -16.43
N ARG A 152 -10.10 -19.00 -16.52
CA ARG A 152 -9.50 -20.06 -17.35
C ARG A 152 -9.73 -21.47 -16.80
N THR A 153 -9.68 -21.61 -15.49
CA THR A 153 -9.90 -22.86 -14.77
C THR A 153 -11.23 -22.79 -14.01
N PRO A 154 -12.38 -22.86 -14.72
CA PRO A 154 -13.66 -22.93 -14.04
C PRO A 154 -13.63 -24.15 -13.12
N PRO A 155 -14.21 -24.04 -11.91
CA PRO A 155 -14.18 -25.14 -10.95
C PRO A 155 -14.70 -26.41 -11.62
N LYS A 156 -13.91 -27.49 -11.56
CA LYS A 156 -14.37 -28.82 -11.97
C LYS A 156 -15.71 -29.05 -11.28
N TYR A 157 -16.74 -29.24 -12.10
CA TYR A 157 -18.16 -29.31 -11.70
C TYR A 157 -18.31 -29.90 -10.31
N ALA A 158 -18.58 -29.05 -9.32
CA ALA A 158 -18.98 -29.51 -8.01
C ALA A 158 -20.42 -30.02 -8.20
N PRO A 159 -20.71 -31.31 -7.95
CA PRO A 159 -22.07 -31.80 -8.05
C PRO A 159 -22.98 -30.91 -7.19
N PRO A 160 -24.21 -30.63 -7.64
CA PRO A 160 -25.15 -29.79 -6.89
C PRO A 160 -25.21 -30.26 -5.43
N ARG A 161 -25.05 -29.34 -4.48
CA ARG A 161 -25.11 -29.63 -3.02
C ARG A 161 -26.42 -30.34 -2.63
N ASP A 162 -27.43 -30.27 -3.48
CA ASP A 162 -28.75 -30.86 -3.30
C ASP A 162 -29.00 -32.15 -4.09
N PHE A 163 -27.94 -32.85 -4.54
CA PHE A 163 -28.08 -34.25 -4.94
C PHE A 163 -28.30 -35.11 -3.67
N LYS A 164 -29.44 -34.90 -3.00
CA LYS A 164 -30.01 -35.87 -2.06
C LYS A 164 -30.02 -37.17 -2.83
N ARG A 165 -29.11 -38.08 -2.46
CA ARG A 165 -29.20 -39.49 -2.86
C ARG A 165 -30.64 -39.88 -2.56
N ARG A 166 -31.46 -40.00 -3.61
CA ARG A 166 -32.76 -40.64 -3.49
C ARG A 166 -32.38 -42.05 -3.04
N SER A 167 -32.49 -42.29 -1.73
CA SER A 167 -32.31 -43.60 -1.14
C SER A 167 -33.13 -44.53 -2.01
N THR A 168 -32.46 -45.44 -2.71
CA THR A 168 -33.11 -46.59 -3.34
C THR A 168 -33.65 -47.42 -2.19
N ARG A 169 -34.80 -47.01 -1.65
CA ARG A 169 -35.68 -47.90 -0.92
C ARG A 169 -35.99 -49.02 -1.89
N SER A 170 -35.28 -50.13 -1.68
CA SER A 170 -35.66 -51.50 -1.94
C SER A 170 -37.06 -51.60 -2.57
N LEU A 171 -37.09 -51.73 -3.90
CA LEU A 171 -38.23 -52.28 -4.62
C LEU A 171 -38.09 -53.82 -4.67
N CYS A 172 -37.63 -54.45 -3.59
CA CYS A 172 -37.81 -55.88 -3.37
C CYS A 172 -39.15 -56.09 -2.65
N SER A 173 -40.24 -55.87 -3.36
CA SER A 173 -41.53 -56.51 -3.08
C SER A 173 -42.49 -56.27 -4.23
N ALA A 174 -43.12 -57.36 -4.66
CA ALA A 174 -44.23 -57.45 -5.59
C ALA A 174 -43.90 -57.40 -7.10
N ALA A 175 -43.41 -58.53 -7.61
CA ALA A 175 -43.93 -59.10 -8.85
C ALA A 175 -43.69 -60.62 -8.82
N GLY A 176 -44.66 -61.35 -8.28
CA GLY A 176 -44.83 -62.76 -8.62
C GLY A 176 -45.43 -62.85 -10.01
N ILE A 177 -44.60 -63.25 -10.97
CA ILE A 177 -44.92 -63.81 -12.30
C ILE A 177 -43.64 -64.57 -12.66
N GLY A 178 -43.58 -65.84 -12.98
CA GLY A 178 -44.54 -66.91 -13.22
C GLY A 178 -43.64 -68.03 -13.76
N ASP A 179 -43.85 -69.26 -13.29
CA ASP A 179 -43.25 -70.44 -13.89
C ASP A 179 -43.52 -70.48 -15.39
N ILE A 180 -42.61 -71.13 -16.13
CA ILE A 180 -42.62 -71.59 -17.53
C ILE A 180 -41.34 -71.12 -18.22
N LEU A 181 -40.32 -71.99 -18.23
CA LEU A 181 -39.85 -72.64 -19.46
C LEU A 181 -38.86 -73.74 -19.06
N ASP A 182 -39.37 -74.96 -19.13
CA ASP A 182 -38.64 -76.22 -19.20
C ASP A 182 -37.82 -76.22 -20.50
N ILE A 183 -36.49 -76.14 -20.38
CA ILE A 183 -35.56 -76.31 -21.47
C ILE A 183 -35.07 -77.74 -21.36
N GLY A 184 -35.62 -78.60 -22.23
CA GLY A 184 -35.06 -79.92 -22.47
C GLY A 184 -33.71 -79.77 -23.17
N ASP A 185 -32.69 -80.35 -22.55
CA ASP A 185 -31.42 -80.71 -23.17
C ASP A 185 -31.24 -82.23 -22.98
N ASP A 186 -31.13 -82.92 -24.13
CA ASP A 186 -30.63 -84.28 -24.43
C ASP A 186 -30.62 -85.40 -23.35
#